data_AF-A0A495MJ58-F1
#
_entry.id   AF-A0A495MJ58-F1
#
_cell.length_a   1.000
_cell.length_b   1.000
_cell.length_c   1.000
_cell.angle_alpha   90.00
_cell.angle_beta   90.00
_cell.angle_gamma   90.00
#
_symmetry.space_group_name_H-M   'P 1'
#
loop_
_entity.id
_entity.type
_entity.pdbx_description
1 polymer ?
#
loop_
_entity_poly.entity_id
_entity_poly.type
_entity_poly.pdbx_seq_one_letter_code
_entity_poly.pdbx_strand_id
1 'polypeptide(L)'
;MDIERGIKEFLKKLAIYLGHYDVDMELSYDTDTLEAFFSNLNDLVHNSHPAKVILDVTERFILDNSVTFTDLISSYSNITKMEVVHLSRRNDTKHRVRNFVCNTTSGSIIPIKYFNNSSIYPISDSDKLIIERKIRELFLYLSGVSITQADFKTYLDKINNNEKNTVLAIYSSNISFSKLYTKCYLKYLLTGNKTIFPSEVMHSFTNDSTTLGLLEASTNDFTQFFEICDVIDEYHHSSDLLVKYLKLYQIIEYFITRAVLVKIQENNSNQNLFLREMTGLSKFDDFDKNNFNLVFKSNEVDLGNWFMNFLSGNSNSKLMVEKLLYNNTKTIDITQRNNCYNALLNTIYKLRNSIVHNKESEVHFTIHNILLKKEIIKLVKEIMKKFEKILFEKMIGFEAVISYRRKTLELY
;
A
#
# COMPACT_ATOMS: atom_id res chain seq x y z
N MET A 1 -17.75 -40.50 0.23
CA MET A 1 -18.40 -39.51 1.11
C MET A 1 -19.12 -38.54 0.19
N ASP A 2 -20.43 -38.43 0.36
CA ASP A 2 -21.23 -37.41 -0.32
C ASP A 2 -20.94 -36.01 0.26
N ILE A 3 -21.42 -34.97 -0.43
CA ILE A 3 -21.21 -33.58 -0.05
C ILE A 3 -21.88 -33.27 1.28
N GLU A 4 -23.11 -33.75 1.52
CA GLU A 4 -23.85 -33.50 2.77
C GLU A 4 -23.03 -33.94 3.99
N ARG A 5 -22.58 -35.20 3.99
CA ARG A 5 -21.76 -35.77 5.06
C ARG A 5 -20.43 -35.04 5.18
N GLY A 6 -19.83 -34.62 4.06
CA GLY A 6 -18.63 -33.79 4.08
C GLY A 6 -18.84 -32.47 4.81
N ILE A 7 -19.94 -31.76 4.56
CA ILE A 7 -20.24 -30.50 5.25
C ILE A 7 -20.52 -30.77 6.73
N LYS A 8 -21.30 -31.81 7.08
CA LYS A 8 -21.54 -32.18 8.48
C LYS A 8 -20.23 -32.50 9.22
N GLU A 9 -19.32 -33.27 8.62
CA GLU A 9 -18.01 -33.58 9.21
C GLU A 9 -17.15 -32.32 9.37
N PHE A 10 -17.18 -31.39 8.42
CA PHE A 10 -16.52 -30.10 8.56
C PHE A 10 -17.10 -29.28 9.74
N LEU A 11 -18.42 -29.19 9.83
CA LEU A 11 -19.13 -28.48 10.91
C LEU A 11 -18.86 -29.12 12.28
N LYS A 12 -18.80 -30.46 12.36
CA LYS A 12 -18.39 -31.20 13.57
C LYS A 12 -16.97 -30.82 14.00
N LYS A 13 -16.00 -30.85 13.09
CA LYS A 13 -14.61 -30.44 13.39
C LYS A 13 -14.53 -28.98 13.83
N LEU A 14 -15.35 -28.11 13.22
CA LEU A 14 -15.47 -26.70 13.60
C LEU A 14 -16.07 -26.54 15.00
N ALA A 15 -17.16 -27.24 15.33
CA ALA A 15 -17.77 -27.24 16.65
C ALA A 15 -16.77 -27.68 17.74
N ILE A 16 -16.00 -28.75 17.48
CA ILE A 16 -14.93 -29.20 18.39
C ILE A 16 -13.85 -28.13 18.55
N TYR A 17 -13.44 -27.49 17.44
CA TYR A 17 -12.44 -26.40 17.48
C TYR A 17 -12.90 -25.22 18.34
N LEU A 18 -14.19 -24.89 18.27
CA LEU A 18 -14.80 -23.80 19.02
C LEU A 18 -15.11 -24.17 20.48
N GLY A 19 -15.01 -25.45 20.86
CA GLY A 19 -15.35 -25.92 22.20
C GLY A 19 -16.86 -26.04 22.45
N HIS A 20 -17.65 -26.19 21.39
CA HIS A 20 -19.12 -26.28 21.42
C HIS A 20 -19.65 -27.66 20.99
N TYR A 21 -18.81 -28.69 20.89
CA TYR A 21 -19.27 -30.04 20.53
C TYR A 21 -19.49 -30.88 21.78
N ASP A 22 -20.70 -30.80 22.32
CA ASP A 22 -21.20 -31.60 23.45
C ASP A 22 -22.12 -32.75 22.99
N VAL A 23 -22.80 -33.39 23.94
CA VAL A 23 -23.69 -34.54 23.68
C VAL A 23 -24.88 -34.13 22.80
N ASP A 24 -25.41 -32.92 22.97
CA ASP A 24 -26.55 -32.43 22.20
C ASP A 24 -26.13 -32.18 20.74
N MET A 25 -24.94 -31.61 20.54
CA MET A 25 -24.36 -31.43 19.20
C MET A 25 -23.98 -32.76 18.53
N GLU A 26 -23.57 -33.77 19.31
CA GLU A 26 -23.35 -35.12 18.78
C GLU A 26 -24.64 -35.78 18.31
N LEU A 27 -25.72 -35.69 19.10
CA LEU A 27 -27.03 -36.18 18.70
C LEU A 27 -27.55 -35.45 17.45
N SER A 28 -27.40 -34.13 17.42
CA SER A 28 -27.78 -33.30 16.26
C SER A 28 -26.99 -33.70 15.01
N TYR A 29 -25.68 -33.93 15.12
CA TYR A 29 -24.86 -34.42 14.02
C TYR A 29 -25.38 -35.74 13.41
N ASP A 30 -25.80 -36.68 14.27
CA ASP A 30 -26.26 -38.00 13.85
C ASP A 30 -27.69 -38.02 13.30
N THR A 31 -28.57 -37.13 13.80
CA THR A 31 -30.02 -37.23 13.57
C THR A 31 -30.64 -36.09 12.76
N ASP A 32 -30.08 -34.88 12.82
CA ASP A 32 -30.68 -33.70 12.20
C ASP A 32 -30.35 -33.61 10.70
N THR A 33 -31.13 -32.81 9.98
CA THR A 33 -30.74 -32.36 8.64
C THR A 33 -29.52 -31.46 8.70
N LEU A 34 -28.82 -31.29 7.58
CA LEU A 34 -27.65 -30.41 7.51
C LEU A 34 -27.99 -28.97 7.93
N GLU A 35 -29.16 -28.47 7.53
CA GLU A 35 -29.65 -27.13 7.87
C GLU A 35 -29.88 -26.96 9.38
N ALA A 36 -30.50 -27.96 10.02
CA ALA A 36 -30.78 -27.93 11.45
C ALA A 36 -29.48 -28.02 12.27
N PHE A 37 -28.56 -28.92 11.91
CA PHE A 37 -27.25 -29.01 12.54
C PHE A 37 -26.45 -27.71 12.39
N PHE A 38 -26.48 -27.10 11.21
CA PHE A 38 -25.85 -25.80 10.97
C PHE A 38 -26.46 -24.70 11.85
N SER A 39 -27.79 -24.62 11.93
CA SER A 39 -28.49 -23.63 12.77
C SER A 39 -28.06 -23.74 14.24
N ASN A 40 -28.06 -24.96 14.78
CA ASN A 40 -27.66 -25.23 16.16
C ASN A 40 -26.23 -24.75 16.43
N LEU A 41 -25.27 -25.04 15.53
CA LEU A 41 -23.91 -24.54 15.67
C LEU A 41 -23.84 -23.01 15.54
N ASN A 42 -24.57 -22.42 14.59
CA ASN A 42 -24.54 -21.00 14.31
C ASN A 42 -25.05 -20.16 15.49
N ASP A 43 -26.06 -20.66 16.21
CA ASP A 43 -26.61 -20.01 17.40
C ASP A 43 -25.63 -20.00 18.59
N LEU A 44 -24.72 -20.96 18.64
CA LEU A 44 -23.66 -21.05 19.66
C LEU A 44 -22.49 -20.10 19.38
N VAL A 45 -22.33 -19.62 18.14
CA VAL A 45 -21.19 -18.76 17.75
C VAL A 45 -21.57 -17.28 17.76
N HIS A 46 -20.97 -16.53 18.69
CA HIS A 46 -21.17 -15.09 18.78
C HIS A 46 -20.76 -14.34 17.48
N ASN A 47 -21.49 -13.27 17.15
CA ASN A 47 -21.26 -12.44 15.96
C ASN A 47 -19.85 -11.80 15.89
N SER A 48 -19.15 -11.68 17.01
CA SER A 48 -17.79 -11.13 17.07
C SER A 48 -16.69 -12.18 16.83
N HIS A 49 -17.05 -13.46 16.71
CA HIS A 49 -16.07 -14.53 16.59
C HIS A 49 -15.47 -14.60 15.17
N PRO A 50 -14.14 -14.73 14.98
CA PRO A 50 -13.52 -14.84 13.65
C PRO A 50 -14.07 -15.98 12.79
N ALA A 51 -14.53 -17.06 13.42
CA ALA A 51 -15.16 -18.19 12.75
C ALA A 51 -16.55 -17.87 12.16
N LYS A 52 -17.18 -16.76 12.54
CA LYS A 52 -18.50 -16.36 12.00
C LYS A 52 -18.46 -16.24 10.48
N VAL A 53 -17.37 -15.68 9.95
CA VAL A 53 -17.14 -15.58 8.51
C VAL A 53 -17.12 -16.94 7.82
N ILE A 54 -16.55 -17.96 8.47
CA ILE A 54 -16.53 -19.33 7.94
C ILE A 54 -17.96 -19.91 7.94
N LEU A 55 -18.73 -19.65 8.99
CA LEU A 55 -20.13 -20.05 9.06
C LEU A 55 -20.99 -19.34 8.00
N ASP A 56 -20.82 -18.04 7.78
CA ASP A 56 -21.55 -17.30 6.75
C ASP A 56 -21.29 -17.86 5.34
N VAL A 57 -20.03 -18.26 5.05
CA VAL A 57 -19.71 -18.92 3.78
C VAL A 57 -20.30 -20.33 3.71
N THR A 58 -20.40 -21.03 4.85
CA THR A 58 -21.00 -22.37 4.92
C THR A 58 -22.51 -22.30 4.74
N GLU A 59 -23.18 -21.31 5.31
CA GLU A 59 -24.60 -21.03 5.09
C GLU A 59 -24.88 -20.80 3.60
N ARG A 60 -24.09 -19.94 2.94
CA ARG A 60 -24.16 -19.73 1.49
C ARG A 60 -23.84 -20.98 0.66
N PHE A 61 -23.19 -21.99 1.25
CA PHE A 61 -22.98 -23.27 0.59
C PHE A 61 -24.22 -24.16 0.74
N ILE A 62 -24.78 -24.23 1.95
CA ILE A 62 -25.99 -25.00 2.25
C ILE A 62 -27.20 -24.49 1.46
N LEU A 63 -27.31 -23.17 1.28
CA LEU A 63 -28.41 -22.54 0.54
C LEU A 63 -28.21 -22.54 -1.00
N ASP A 64 -27.12 -23.10 -1.51
CA ASP A 64 -26.85 -23.09 -2.95
C ASP A 64 -27.56 -24.22 -3.68
N ASN A 65 -28.69 -23.89 -4.30
CA ASN A 65 -29.50 -24.83 -5.09
C ASN A 65 -28.78 -25.42 -6.32
N SER A 66 -27.61 -24.92 -6.71
CA SER A 66 -26.79 -25.53 -7.78
C SER A 66 -25.97 -26.73 -7.30
N VAL A 67 -25.96 -27.01 -6.00
CA VAL A 67 -25.21 -28.10 -5.39
C VAL A 67 -26.16 -29.24 -5.04
N THR A 68 -25.91 -30.41 -5.61
CA THR A 68 -26.62 -31.64 -5.25
C THR A 68 -25.90 -32.30 -4.07
N PHE A 69 -26.44 -32.23 -2.86
CA PHE A 69 -25.73 -32.73 -1.66
C PHE A 69 -25.49 -34.24 -1.65
N THR A 70 -26.23 -35.01 -2.44
CA THR A 70 -26.03 -36.45 -2.63
C THR A 70 -24.87 -36.80 -3.57
N ASP A 71 -24.29 -35.82 -4.28
CA ASP A 71 -23.14 -36.06 -5.14
C ASP A 71 -21.90 -36.42 -4.33
N LEU A 72 -20.98 -37.18 -4.94
CA LEU A 72 -19.70 -37.52 -4.31
C LEU A 72 -18.80 -36.28 -4.24
N ILE A 73 -18.08 -36.10 -3.11
CA ILE A 73 -17.11 -34.99 -2.96
C ILE A 73 -16.10 -34.93 -4.12
N SER A 74 -15.70 -36.07 -4.67
CA SER A 74 -14.74 -36.17 -5.78
C SER A 74 -15.25 -35.60 -7.10
N SER A 75 -16.57 -35.42 -7.30
CA SER A 75 -17.10 -34.71 -8.47
C SER A 75 -17.06 -33.19 -8.30
N TYR A 76 -16.94 -32.71 -7.05
CA TYR A 76 -17.04 -31.31 -6.70
C TYR A 76 -15.68 -30.66 -6.40
N SER A 77 -14.79 -31.38 -5.71
CA SER A 77 -13.50 -30.88 -5.24
C SER A 77 -12.32 -31.54 -5.96
N ASN A 78 -11.45 -30.70 -6.53
CA ASN A 78 -10.20 -31.12 -7.17
C ASN A 78 -8.97 -30.60 -6.41
N ILE A 79 -9.08 -30.46 -5.09
CA ILE A 79 -7.99 -29.98 -4.25
C ILE A 79 -7.02 -31.12 -3.98
N THR A 80 -5.77 -30.95 -4.39
CA THR A 80 -4.68 -31.89 -4.12
C THR A 80 -3.86 -31.49 -2.90
N LYS A 81 -3.82 -30.19 -2.59
CA LYS A 81 -3.04 -29.64 -1.49
C LYS A 81 -3.58 -28.29 -1.03
N MET A 82 -3.34 -27.97 0.23
CA MET A 82 -3.60 -26.66 0.83
C MET A 82 -2.36 -26.20 1.61
N GLU A 83 -1.98 -24.93 1.49
CA GLU A 83 -0.97 -24.29 2.33
C GLU A 83 -1.46 -22.93 2.84
N VAL A 84 -1.27 -22.64 4.13
CA VAL A 84 -1.40 -21.28 4.66
C VAL A 84 -0.01 -20.68 4.76
N VAL A 85 0.25 -19.62 3.99
CA VAL A 85 1.59 -19.06 3.79
C VAL A 85 1.64 -17.61 4.24
N HIS A 86 2.55 -17.32 5.18
CA HIS A 86 2.90 -15.96 5.57
C HIS A 86 3.92 -15.38 4.58
N LEU A 87 3.48 -14.47 3.69
CA LEU A 87 4.28 -14.02 2.55
C LEU A 87 5.62 -13.38 2.96
N SER A 88 5.68 -12.69 4.11
CA SER A 88 6.93 -12.07 4.56
C SER A 88 7.95 -13.05 5.16
N ARG A 89 7.56 -14.31 5.46
CA ARG A 89 8.45 -15.31 6.06
C ARG A 89 9.11 -16.23 5.02
N ARG A 90 8.58 -16.31 3.80
CA ARG A 90 9.15 -17.12 2.70
C ARG A 90 10.18 -16.33 1.90
N ASN A 91 11.37 -16.88 1.67
CA ASN A 91 12.43 -16.25 0.89
C ASN A 91 11.96 -15.72 -0.48
N ASP A 92 11.15 -16.51 -1.18
CA ASP A 92 10.65 -16.20 -2.53
C ASP A 92 9.70 -14.98 -2.59
N THR A 93 9.06 -14.65 -1.46
CA THR A 93 8.07 -13.55 -1.35
C THR A 93 8.43 -12.51 -0.29
N LYS A 94 9.49 -12.74 0.48
CA LYS A 94 9.95 -11.95 1.63
C LYS A 94 10.08 -10.48 1.31
N HIS A 95 10.40 -10.16 0.06
CA HIS A 95 10.73 -8.81 -0.36
C HIS A 95 9.59 -8.07 -1.09
N ARG A 96 8.50 -8.75 -1.44
CA ARG A 96 7.43 -8.19 -2.30
C ARG A 96 6.08 -8.81 -1.95
N VAL A 97 5.49 -8.32 -0.86
CA VAL A 97 4.13 -8.72 -0.47
C VAL A 97 3.13 -8.10 -1.43
N ARG A 98 2.24 -8.93 -1.99
CA ARG A 98 1.15 -8.49 -2.87
C ARG A 98 -0.15 -9.09 -2.34
N ASN A 99 -1.08 -8.23 -1.94
CA ASN A 99 -2.40 -8.66 -1.50
C ASN A 99 -3.33 -8.67 -2.72
N PHE A 100 -3.63 -9.86 -3.22
CA PHE A 100 -4.55 -10.10 -4.34
C PHE A 100 -5.25 -11.44 -4.16
N VAL A 101 -6.41 -11.59 -4.79
CA VAL A 101 -7.18 -12.82 -4.83
C VAL A 101 -7.31 -13.27 -6.29
N CYS A 102 -7.03 -14.53 -6.57
CA CYS A 102 -7.07 -15.02 -7.95
C CYS A 102 -7.20 -16.54 -8.00
N ASN A 103 -8.03 -17.03 -8.93
CA ASN A 103 -8.14 -18.43 -9.28
C ASN A 103 -7.56 -18.71 -10.67
N THR A 104 -6.92 -19.86 -10.81
CA THR A 104 -6.44 -20.42 -12.08
C THR A 104 -6.80 -21.90 -12.16
N THR A 105 -6.62 -22.51 -13.32
CA THR A 105 -6.77 -23.97 -13.47
C THR A 105 -5.83 -24.77 -12.57
N SER A 106 -4.71 -24.19 -12.16
CA SER A 106 -3.73 -24.86 -11.31
C SER A 106 -4.01 -24.73 -9.80
N GLY A 107 -4.90 -23.81 -9.42
CA GLY A 107 -5.17 -23.49 -8.02
C GLY A 107 -5.56 -22.02 -7.80
N SER A 108 -5.76 -21.67 -6.53
CA SER A 108 -6.16 -20.34 -6.07
C SER A 108 -5.20 -19.76 -5.03
N ILE A 109 -5.06 -18.44 -5.05
CA ILE A 109 -4.46 -17.64 -3.98
C ILE A 109 -5.55 -16.76 -3.38
N ILE A 110 -5.83 -16.93 -2.09
CA ILE A 110 -6.90 -16.24 -1.38
C ILE A 110 -6.30 -15.63 -0.10
N PRO A 111 -6.18 -14.30 0.01
CA PRO A 111 -5.73 -13.68 1.26
C PRO A 111 -6.72 -13.98 2.39
N ILE A 112 -6.23 -14.17 3.62
CA ILE A 112 -7.12 -14.40 4.77
C ILE A 112 -8.13 -13.25 4.94
N LYS A 113 -7.71 -12.01 4.66
CA LYS A 113 -8.60 -10.83 4.71
C LYS A 113 -9.79 -10.90 3.75
N TYR A 114 -9.73 -11.72 2.70
CA TYR A 114 -10.84 -11.94 1.77
C TYR A 114 -12.06 -12.53 2.48
N PHE A 115 -11.83 -13.41 3.45
CA PHE A 115 -12.90 -13.97 4.27
C PHE A 115 -13.62 -12.82 5.01
N ASN A 116 -12.88 -11.95 5.69
CA ASN A 116 -13.46 -10.90 6.52
C ASN A 116 -14.19 -9.82 5.70
N ASN A 117 -13.65 -9.48 4.53
CA ASN A 117 -14.24 -8.50 3.64
C ASN A 117 -13.81 -8.78 2.20
N SER A 118 -14.67 -9.42 1.42
CA SER A 118 -14.39 -9.70 0.01
C SER A 118 -14.51 -8.46 -0.89
N SER A 119 -15.28 -7.44 -0.46
CA SER A 119 -15.57 -6.23 -1.25
C SER A 119 -14.36 -5.32 -1.49
N ILE A 120 -13.31 -5.41 -0.65
CA ILE A 120 -12.09 -4.62 -0.83
C ILE A 120 -11.26 -5.08 -2.04
N TYR A 121 -11.54 -6.26 -2.59
CA TYR A 121 -10.81 -6.82 -3.71
C TYR A 121 -11.51 -6.45 -5.02
N PRO A 122 -10.85 -5.70 -5.92
CA PRO A 122 -11.44 -5.27 -7.19
C PRO A 122 -11.39 -6.42 -8.19
N ILE A 123 -12.29 -7.40 -8.03
CA ILE A 123 -12.50 -8.52 -8.96
C ILE A 123 -13.95 -8.58 -9.43
N SER A 124 -14.17 -9.16 -10.61
CA SER A 124 -15.51 -9.34 -11.18
C SER A 124 -16.38 -10.23 -10.29
N ASP A 125 -17.70 -10.08 -10.35
CA ASP A 125 -18.61 -10.95 -9.59
C ASP A 125 -18.52 -12.41 -10.04
N SER A 126 -18.26 -12.66 -11.33
CA SER A 126 -17.94 -14.00 -11.82
C SER A 126 -16.68 -14.58 -11.17
N ASP A 127 -15.63 -13.78 -10.97
CA ASP A 127 -14.43 -14.24 -10.27
C ASP A 127 -14.71 -14.48 -8.78
N LYS A 128 -15.55 -13.65 -8.15
CA LYS A 128 -15.97 -13.87 -6.75
C LYS A 128 -16.67 -15.21 -6.60
N LEU A 129 -17.62 -15.53 -7.47
CA LEU A 129 -18.32 -16.83 -7.45
C LEU A 129 -17.34 -18.00 -7.61
N ILE A 130 -16.34 -17.87 -8.48
CA ILE A 130 -15.29 -18.88 -8.65
C ILE A 130 -14.45 -19.04 -7.38
N ILE A 131 -14.10 -17.93 -6.72
CA ILE A 131 -13.35 -17.94 -5.46
C ILE A 131 -14.20 -18.56 -4.34
N GLU A 132 -15.47 -18.19 -4.23
CA GLU A 132 -16.40 -18.79 -3.26
C GLU A 132 -16.55 -20.29 -3.49
N ARG A 133 -16.70 -20.73 -4.74
CA ARG A 133 -16.67 -22.16 -5.09
C ARG A 133 -15.38 -22.83 -4.60
N LYS A 134 -14.22 -22.19 -4.76
CA LYS A 134 -12.94 -22.73 -4.28
C LYS A 134 -12.85 -22.79 -2.75
N ILE A 135 -13.49 -21.87 -2.04
CA ILE A 135 -13.62 -21.94 -0.58
C ILE A 135 -14.53 -23.10 -0.16
N ARG A 136 -15.61 -23.37 -0.90
CA ARG A 136 -16.46 -24.55 -0.65
C ARG A 136 -15.71 -25.86 -0.88
N GLU A 137 -14.95 -25.96 -1.97
CA GLU A 137 -14.06 -27.10 -2.22
C GLU A 137 -13.07 -27.32 -1.06
N LEU A 138 -12.56 -26.24 -0.46
CA LEU A 138 -11.68 -26.28 0.70
C LEU A 138 -12.37 -26.87 1.94
N PHE A 139 -13.62 -26.49 2.22
CA PHE A 139 -14.35 -27.03 3.37
C PHE A 139 -14.52 -28.55 3.23
N LEU A 140 -14.87 -29.02 2.03
CA LEU A 140 -14.93 -30.45 1.73
C LEU A 140 -13.56 -31.12 1.85
N TYR A 141 -12.48 -30.48 1.41
CA TYR A 141 -11.12 -31.01 1.61
C TYR A 141 -10.77 -31.17 3.10
N LEU A 142 -11.09 -30.17 3.93
CA LEU A 142 -10.85 -30.19 5.38
C LEU A 142 -11.75 -31.19 6.13
N SER A 143 -12.91 -31.54 5.56
CA SER A 143 -13.76 -32.62 6.07
C SER A 143 -13.16 -34.01 5.90
N GLY A 144 -12.20 -34.16 4.97
CA GLY A 144 -11.61 -35.45 4.62
C GLY A 144 -11.08 -36.22 5.83
N VAL A 145 -11.25 -37.54 5.80
CA VAL A 145 -10.84 -38.48 6.87
C VAL A 145 -9.33 -38.42 7.13
N SER A 146 -8.54 -38.06 6.12
CA SER A 146 -7.09 -37.88 6.24
C SER A 146 -6.67 -36.64 7.04
N ILE A 147 -7.58 -35.68 7.28
CA ILE A 147 -7.30 -34.47 8.05
C ILE A 147 -7.76 -34.70 9.49
N THR A 148 -6.81 -34.87 10.41
CA THR A 148 -7.12 -35.05 11.83
C THR A 148 -7.68 -33.76 12.44
N GLN A 149 -8.32 -33.85 13.62
CA GLN A 149 -8.76 -32.66 14.35
C GLN A 149 -7.60 -31.73 14.73
N ALA A 150 -6.42 -32.29 15.00
CA ALA A 150 -5.22 -31.51 15.31
C ALA A 150 -4.72 -30.72 14.07
N ASP A 151 -4.74 -31.34 12.90
CA ASP A 151 -4.40 -30.69 11.63
C ASP A 151 -5.42 -29.60 11.31
N PHE A 152 -6.71 -29.90 11.43
CA PHE A 152 -7.81 -28.96 11.24
C PHE A 152 -7.65 -27.72 12.13
N LYS A 153 -7.42 -27.93 13.43
CA LYS A 153 -7.13 -26.86 14.39
C LYS A 153 -5.92 -26.03 13.96
N THR A 154 -4.84 -26.68 13.54
CA THR A 154 -3.62 -26.00 13.07
C THR A 154 -3.90 -25.11 11.84
N TYR A 155 -4.75 -25.55 10.91
CA TYR A 155 -5.15 -24.74 9.76
C TYR A 155 -6.01 -23.55 10.17
N LEU A 156 -7.02 -23.79 11.02
CA LEU A 156 -7.94 -22.74 11.47
C LEU A 156 -7.25 -21.71 12.36
N ASP A 157 -6.34 -22.11 13.25
CA ASP A 157 -5.54 -21.17 14.04
C ASP A 157 -4.72 -20.25 13.13
N LYS A 158 -4.14 -20.78 12.05
CA LYS A 158 -3.42 -19.94 11.07
C LYS A 158 -4.36 -18.98 10.31
N ILE A 159 -5.60 -19.39 10.06
CA ILE A 159 -6.62 -18.53 9.44
C ILE A 159 -7.07 -17.43 10.43
N ASN A 160 -7.38 -17.80 11.67
CA ASN A 160 -7.94 -16.93 12.69
C ASN A 160 -6.92 -15.95 13.28
N ASN A 161 -5.64 -16.30 13.32
CA ASN A 161 -4.57 -15.43 13.84
C ASN A 161 -4.41 -14.13 13.04
N ASN A 162 -5.10 -13.95 11.90
CA ASN A 162 -5.21 -12.71 11.13
C ASN A 162 -3.85 -12.03 10.87
N GLU A 163 -2.77 -12.82 10.80
CA GLU A 163 -1.41 -12.29 10.60
C GLU A 163 -1.38 -11.54 9.25
N LYS A 164 -0.92 -10.27 9.28
CA LYS A 164 -0.83 -9.44 8.08
C LYS A 164 -0.05 -10.17 6.98
N ASN A 165 -0.55 -10.11 5.75
CA ASN A 165 0.13 -10.66 4.57
C ASN A 165 0.16 -12.19 4.51
N THR A 166 -0.84 -12.84 5.10
CA THR A 166 -1.04 -14.29 5.02
C THR A 166 -2.06 -14.63 3.94
N VAL A 167 -1.70 -15.63 3.13
CA VAL A 167 -2.56 -16.14 2.05
C VAL A 167 -2.80 -17.63 2.22
N LEU A 168 -4.00 -18.04 1.84
CA LEU A 168 -4.35 -19.41 1.60
C LEU A 168 -4.02 -19.76 0.14
N ALA A 169 -3.17 -20.75 -0.06
CA ALA A 169 -2.88 -21.33 -1.36
C ALA A 169 -3.57 -22.69 -1.49
N ILE A 170 -4.50 -22.79 -2.44
CA ILE A 170 -5.24 -24.01 -2.76
C ILE A 170 -4.70 -24.55 -4.08
N TYR A 171 -4.29 -25.81 -4.12
CA TYR A 171 -3.67 -26.42 -5.30
C TYR A 171 -4.63 -27.44 -5.91
N SER A 172 -4.76 -27.39 -7.23
CA SER A 172 -5.50 -28.40 -8.02
C SER A 172 -4.58 -29.19 -8.94
N SER A 173 -3.27 -28.98 -8.83
CA SER A 173 -2.25 -29.65 -9.64
C SER A 173 -0.95 -29.74 -8.85
N ASN A 174 -0.03 -30.62 -9.26
CA ASN A 174 1.26 -30.77 -8.62
C ASN A 174 2.22 -29.63 -9.03
N ILE A 175 2.00 -28.43 -8.47
CA ILE A 175 2.85 -27.26 -8.68
C ILE A 175 3.35 -26.69 -7.36
N SER A 176 4.50 -26.04 -7.37
CA SER A 176 5.01 -25.34 -6.20
C SER A 176 4.25 -24.05 -5.92
N PHE A 177 4.23 -23.63 -4.65
CA PHE A 177 3.66 -22.35 -4.22
C PHE A 177 4.11 -21.18 -5.09
N SER A 178 5.41 -21.05 -5.33
CA SER A 178 6.01 -19.90 -6.01
C SER A 178 5.56 -19.83 -7.48
N LYS A 179 5.38 -20.99 -8.13
CA LYS A 179 4.80 -21.08 -9.48
C LYS A 179 3.32 -20.72 -9.49
N LEU A 180 2.53 -21.25 -8.54
CA LEU A 180 1.11 -20.91 -8.40
C LEU A 180 0.92 -19.41 -8.17
N TYR A 181 1.62 -18.88 -7.18
CA TYR A 181 1.53 -17.48 -6.76
C TYR A 181 1.88 -16.52 -7.90
N THR A 182 2.99 -16.78 -8.61
CA THR A 182 3.41 -15.93 -9.74
C THR A 182 2.41 -16.00 -10.91
N LYS A 183 1.90 -17.20 -11.22
CA LYS A 183 0.88 -17.39 -12.28
C LYS A 183 -0.43 -16.67 -11.93
N CYS A 184 -0.93 -16.85 -10.71
CA CYS A 184 -2.12 -16.18 -10.22
C CYS A 184 -1.94 -14.66 -10.22
N TYR A 185 -0.77 -14.17 -9.80
CA TYR A 185 -0.47 -12.75 -9.80
C TYR A 185 -0.45 -12.16 -11.20
N LEU A 186 0.23 -12.82 -12.15
CA LEU A 186 0.27 -12.37 -13.55
C LEU A 186 -1.14 -12.35 -14.16
N LYS A 187 -1.93 -13.40 -13.95
CA LYS A 187 -3.34 -13.43 -14.40
C LYS A 187 -4.12 -12.24 -13.82
N TYR A 188 -3.99 -12.00 -12.52
CA TYR A 188 -4.68 -10.91 -11.82
C TYR A 188 -4.34 -9.53 -12.40
N LEU A 189 -3.07 -9.31 -12.78
CA LEU A 189 -2.66 -8.06 -13.43
C LEU A 189 -3.17 -7.95 -14.87
N LEU A 190 -3.15 -9.05 -15.62
CA LEU A 190 -3.63 -9.08 -17.01
C LEU A 190 -5.13 -8.83 -17.14
N THR A 191 -5.91 -9.09 -16.08
CA THR A 191 -7.33 -8.73 -16.02
C THR A 191 -7.58 -7.26 -15.63
N GLY A 192 -6.52 -6.45 -15.49
CA GLY A 192 -6.63 -5.02 -15.14
C GLY A 192 -6.86 -4.76 -13.65
N ASN A 193 -6.82 -5.80 -12.80
CA ASN A 193 -7.06 -5.64 -11.37
C ASN A 193 -5.85 -5.01 -10.68
N LYS A 194 -6.10 -4.20 -9.65
CA LYS A 194 -5.08 -3.53 -8.85
C LYS A 194 -4.89 -4.24 -7.51
N THR A 195 -3.66 -4.35 -7.02
CA THR A 195 -3.40 -4.87 -5.68
C THR A 195 -3.83 -3.87 -4.62
N ILE A 196 -4.30 -4.35 -3.47
CA ILE A 196 -4.68 -3.47 -2.37
C ILE A 196 -3.43 -2.92 -1.69
N PHE A 197 -3.31 -1.61 -1.60
CA PHE A 197 -2.23 -0.95 -0.87
C PHE A 197 -2.44 -1.08 0.64
N PRO A 198 -1.38 -1.41 1.41
CA PRO A 198 -1.44 -1.31 2.86
C PRO A 198 -1.66 0.14 3.30
N SER A 199 -2.42 0.35 4.37
CA SER A 199 -2.69 1.70 4.89
C SER A 199 -1.41 2.43 5.32
N GLU A 200 -0.35 1.69 5.66
CA GLU A 200 0.95 2.24 6.04
C GLU A 200 1.61 3.06 4.91
N VAL A 201 1.37 2.70 3.65
CA VAL A 201 1.90 3.39 2.45
C VAL A 201 0.90 4.36 1.84
N MET A 202 -0.21 4.64 2.53
CA MET A 202 -1.13 5.70 2.15
C MET A 202 -0.75 6.99 2.87
N HIS A 203 -0.93 8.13 2.21
CA HIS A 203 -0.72 9.46 2.80
C HIS A 203 -1.92 10.36 2.52
N SER A 204 -2.53 10.85 3.59
CA SER A 204 -3.57 11.87 3.51
C SER A 204 -2.92 13.24 3.62
N PHE A 205 -3.33 14.14 2.72
CA PHE A 205 -2.99 15.55 2.87
C PHE A 205 -3.59 16.08 4.18
N THR A 206 -2.83 16.89 4.92
CA THR A 206 -3.33 17.53 6.15
C THR A 206 -3.61 19.00 5.88
N ASN A 207 -4.88 19.40 5.93
CA ASN A 207 -5.28 20.80 5.85
C ASN A 207 -4.75 21.54 7.09
N ASP A 208 -3.99 22.62 6.90
CA ASP A 208 -3.64 23.58 7.95
C ASP A 208 -4.66 24.74 7.88
N SER A 209 -5.53 24.85 8.88
CA SER A 209 -6.55 25.91 8.95
C SER A 209 -5.93 27.31 8.94
N THR A 210 -4.68 27.43 9.41
CA THR A 210 -3.91 28.68 9.37
C THR A 210 -3.62 29.10 7.93
N THR A 211 -3.19 28.15 7.10
CA THR A 211 -2.86 28.39 5.69
C THR A 211 -4.11 28.75 4.87
N LEU A 212 -5.25 28.11 5.16
CA LEU A 212 -6.53 28.49 4.55
C LEU A 212 -6.95 29.91 4.92
N GLY A 213 -6.83 30.30 6.20
CA GLY A 213 -7.13 31.67 6.62
C GLY A 213 -6.24 32.72 5.96
N LEU A 214 -4.95 32.41 5.74
CA LEU A 214 -4.04 33.29 4.98
C LEU A 214 -4.45 33.43 3.51
N LEU A 215 -4.92 32.35 2.88
CA LEU A 215 -5.41 32.37 1.50
C LEU A 215 -6.67 33.23 1.36
N GLU A 216 -7.66 33.04 2.25
CA GLU A 216 -8.92 33.80 2.23
C GLU A 216 -8.71 35.30 2.43
N ALA A 217 -7.70 35.69 3.22
CA ALA A 217 -7.33 37.08 3.44
C ALA A 217 -6.50 37.69 2.29
N SER A 218 -5.98 36.87 1.38
CA SER A 218 -5.09 37.31 0.31
C SER A 218 -5.86 37.94 -0.84
N THR A 219 -5.40 39.11 -1.31
CA THR A 219 -5.92 39.77 -2.51
C THR A 219 -5.06 39.51 -3.74
N ASN A 220 -4.09 38.59 -3.65
CA ASN A 220 -3.12 38.35 -4.70
C ASN A 220 -3.71 37.56 -5.88
N ASP A 221 -3.12 37.73 -7.06
CA ASP A 221 -3.53 37.05 -8.29
C ASP A 221 -2.77 35.73 -8.48
N PHE A 222 -3.40 34.63 -8.05
CA PHE A 222 -2.82 33.28 -8.06
C PHE A 222 -2.72 32.64 -9.46
N THR A 223 -3.20 33.29 -10.52
CA THR A 223 -3.18 32.76 -11.89
C THR A 223 -1.78 32.39 -12.37
N GLN A 224 -0.75 33.08 -11.86
CA GLN A 224 0.64 32.76 -12.19
C GLN A 224 1.11 31.40 -11.68
N PHE A 225 0.33 30.70 -10.86
CA PHE A 225 0.69 29.40 -10.30
C PHE A 225 -0.19 28.25 -10.83
N PHE A 226 -0.93 28.44 -11.92
CA PHE A 226 -1.83 27.39 -12.44
C PHE A 226 -1.13 26.06 -12.72
N GLU A 227 0.08 26.06 -13.28
CA GLU A 227 0.82 24.82 -13.52
C GLU A 227 1.15 24.08 -12.22
N ILE A 228 1.37 24.82 -11.13
CA ILE A 228 1.59 24.22 -9.81
C ILE A 228 0.27 23.71 -9.23
N CYS A 229 -0.82 24.47 -9.39
CA CYS A 229 -2.15 24.05 -8.95
C CYS A 229 -2.59 22.74 -9.61
N ASP A 230 -2.31 22.55 -10.90
CA ASP A 230 -2.59 21.31 -11.61
C ASP A 230 -1.83 20.12 -10.99
N VAL A 231 -0.57 20.30 -10.61
CA VAL A 231 0.21 19.26 -9.94
C VAL A 231 -0.30 18.99 -8.51
N ILE A 232 -0.77 20.02 -7.81
CA ILE A 232 -1.42 19.87 -6.50
C ILE A 232 -2.72 19.06 -6.65
N ASP A 233 -3.48 19.27 -7.72
CA ASP A 233 -4.67 18.48 -8.01
C ASP A 233 -4.31 17.00 -8.28
N GLU A 234 -3.28 16.73 -9.09
CA GLU A 234 -2.77 15.36 -9.29
C GLU A 234 -2.24 14.74 -7.99
N TYR A 235 -1.64 15.55 -7.11
CA TYR A 235 -1.20 15.15 -5.78
C TYR A 235 -2.38 14.71 -4.90
N HIS A 236 -3.51 15.42 -4.95
CA HIS A 236 -4.73 15.05 -4.22
C HIS A 236 -5.41 13.79 -4.76
N HIS A 237 -5.37 13.58 -6.08
CA HIS A 237 -5.91 12.36 -6.71
C HIS A 237 -5.05 11.11 -6.46
N SER A 238 -3.78 11.29 -6.14
CA SER A 238 -2.90 10.19 -5.76
C SER A 238 -3.21 9.70 -4.35
N SER A 239 -3.15 8.40 -4.09
CA SER A 239 -3.31 7.85 -2.73
C SER A 239 -2.01 7.25 -2.17
N ASP A 240 -1.14 6.78 -3.07
CA ASP A 240 0.13 6.15 -2.76
C ASP A 240 1.18 7.17 -2.29
N LEU A 241 1.88 6.83 -1.21
CA LEU A 241 2.90 7.67 -0.58
C LEU A 241 4.03 8.03 -1.56
N LEU A 242 4.51 7.09 -2.38
CA LEU A 242 5.66 7.33 -3.26
C LEU A 242 5.25 8.22 -4.43
N VAL A 243 4.10 7.98 -5.04
CA VAL A 243 3.57 8.85 -6.11
C VAL A 243 3.33 10.26 -5.58
N LYS A 244 2.70 10.39 -4.41
CA LYS A 244 2.52 11.70 -3.76
C LYS A 244 3.85 12.40 -3.50
N TYR A 245 4.84 11.68 -2.99
CA TYR A 245 6.18 12.23 -2.80
C TYR A 245 6.78 12.76 -4.10
N LEU A 246 6.63 12.03 -5.21
CA LEU A 246 7.09 12.50 -6.53
C LEU A 246 6.33 13.74 -7.00
N LYS A 247 5.02 13.82 -6.77
CA LYS A 247 4.23 15.01 -7.11
C LYS A 247 4.62 16.22 -6.27
N LEU A 248 4.91 16.04 -4.98
CA LEU A 248 5.47 17.09 -4.13
C LEU A 248 6.86 17.55 -4.62
N TYR A 249 7.70 16.61 -5.05
CA TYR A 249 8.99 16.91 -5.65
C TYR A 249 8.86 17.66 -6.98
N GLN A 250 7.86 17.33 -7.80
CA GLN A 250 7.54 18.05 -9.03
C GLN A 250 7.16 19.51 -8.73
N ILE A 251 6.42 19.78 -7.65
CA ILE A 251 6.15 21.16 -7.20
C ILE A 251 7.45 21.90 -6.83
N ILE A 252 8.39 21.23 -6.16
CA ILE A 252 9.71 21.79 -5.85
C ILE A 252 10.47 22.14 -7.14
N GLU A 253 10.47 21.25 -8.14
CA GLU A 253 11.08 21.50 -9.45
C GLU A 253 10.45 22.74 -10.13
N TYR A 254 9.11 22.86 -10.11
CA TYR A 254 8.44 24.07 -10.61
C TYR A 254 8.88 25.34 -9.88
N PHE A 255 9.03 25.32 -8.56
CA PHE A 255 9.50 26.49 -7.81
C PHE A 255 10.93 26.85 -8.17
N ILE A 256 11.80 25.85 -8.35
CA ILE A 256 13.17 26.05 -8.80
C ILE A 256 13.19 26.72 -10.18
N THR A 257 12.46 26.17 -11.15
CA THR A 257 12.39 26.73 -12.50
C THR A 257 11.86 28.16 -12.45
N ARG A 258 10.80 28.42 -11.67
CA ARG A 258 10.26 29.76 -11.47
C ARG A 258 11.27 30.71 -10.86
N ALA A 259 12.05 30.30 -9.87
CA ALA A 259 13.06 31.15 -9.26
C ALA A 259 14.13 31.60 -10.25
N VAL A 260 14.51 30.72 -11.17
CA VAL A 260 15.42 31.10 -12.26
C VAL A 260 14.74 32.07 -13.22
N LEU A 261 13.48 31.83 -13.59
CA LEU A 261 12.71 32.71 -14.48
C LEU A 261 12.48 34.10 -13.90
N VAL A 262 12.17 34.21 -12.60
CA VAL A 262 12.02 35.49 -11.90
C VAL A 262 13.34 36.27 -11.94
N LYS A 263 14.47 35.61 -11.68
CA LYS A 263 15.80 36.24 -11.77
C LYS A 263 16.10 36.75 -13.19
N ILE A 264 15.71 36.00 -14.22
CA ILE A 264 15.82 36.42 -15.62
C ILE A 264 14.92 37.64 -15.89
N GLN A 265 13.69 37.66 -15.37
CA GLN A 265 12.77 38.80 -15.51
C GLN A 265 13.30 40.07 -14.83
N GLU A 266 13.92 39.94 -13.65
CA GLU A 266 14.46 41.09 -12.90
C GLU A 266 15.70 41.70 -13.55
N ASN A 267 16.54 40.89 -14.20
CA ASN A 267 17.82 41.34 -14.77
C ASN A 267 17.72 41.88 -16.21
N ASN A 268 16.61 41.65 -16.92
CA ASN A 268 16.52 41.94 -18.35
C ASN A 268 15.63 43.12 -18.66
N SER A 269 16.27 44.27 -18.91
CA SER A 269 15.69 45.38 -19.69
C SER A 269 15.94 45.23 -21.19
N ASN A 270 16.49 44.09 -21.66
CA ASN A 270 16.98 43.93 -23.03
C ASN A 270 16.74 42.51 -23.60
N GLN A 271 15.99 42.41 -24.71
CA GLN A 271 15.46 41.17 -25.31
C GLN A 271 16.55 40.13 -25.68
N ASN A 272 17.72 40.59 -26.12
CA ASN A 272 18.83 39.72 -26.53
C ASN A 272 19.50 38.99 -25.34
N LEU A 273 19.49 39.60 -24.16
CA LEU A 273 19.99 38.96 -22.93
C LEU A 273 18.99 37.91 -22.44
N PHE A 274 17.68 38.18 -22.53
CA PHE A 274 16.63 37.24 -22.19
C PHE A 274 16.71 35.94 -23.01
N LEU A 275 16.79 36.02 -24.34
CA LEU A 275 16.88 34.83 -25.20
C LEU A 275 18.16 33.99 -24.95
N ARG A 276 19.26 34.66 -24.64
CA ARG A 276 20.54 34.01 -24.29
C ARG A 276 20.48 33.31 -22.93
N GLU A 277 19.83 33.92 -21.94
CA GLU A 277 19.66 33.32 -20.61
C GLU A 277 18.66 32.16 -20.65
N MET A 278 17.58 32.29 -21.43
CA MET A 278 16.59 31.22 -21.67
C MET A 278 17.20 30.00 -22.34
N THR A 279 18.05 30.17 -23.35
CA THR A 279 18.77 29.04 -23.97
C THR A 279 19.81 28.39 -23.04
N GLY A 280 20.23 29.09 -21.99
CA GLY A 280 21.04 28.52 -20.90
C GLY A 280 20.25 27.61 -19.96
N LEU A 281 18.93 27.77 -19.85
CA LEU A 281 18.07 26.93 -19.01
C LEU A 281 18.00 25.48 -19.49
N SER A 282 18.19 25.21 -20.78
CA SER A 282 18.23 23.83 -21.28
C SER A 282 19.46 23.04 -20.78
N LYS A 283 20.39 23.71 -20.09
CA LYS A 283 21.55 23.10 -19.42
C LYS A 283 21.40 23.03 -17.90
N PHE A 284 20.29 23.51 -17.34
CA PHE A 284 20.00 23.32 -15.92
C PHE A 284 19.66 21.85 -15.70
N ASP A 285 20.47 21.17 -14.90
CA ASP A 285 20.13 19.84 -14.40
C ASP A 285 19.01 19.99 -13.37
N ASP A 286 17.98 19.14 -13.45
CA ASP A 286 16.67 19.31 -12.82
C ASP A 286 16.71 19.34 -11.27
N PHE A 287 17.86 19.04 -10.66
CA PHE A 287 18.11 19.24 -9.23
C PHE A 287 19.59 19.47 -8.91
N ASP A 288 20.06 20.71 -9.02
CA ASP A 288 21.28 21.16 -8.34
C ASP A 288 20.93 21.61 -6.91
N LYS A 289 21.75 21.21 -5.93
CA LYS A 289 21.70 21.70 -4.56
C LYS A 289 21.70 23.24 -4.51
N ASN A 290 22.42 23.88 -5.42
CA ASN A 290 22.43 25.34 -5.53
C ASN A 290 21.04 25.88 -5.88
N ASN A 291 20.31 25.21 -6.78
CA ASN A 291 18.98 25.61 -7.21
C ASN A 291 17.95 25.45 -6.09
N PHE A 292 18.03 24.35 -5.35
CA PHE A 292 17.19 24.17 -4.16
C PHE A 292 17.44 25.29 -3.13
N ASN A 293 18.72 25.63 -2.91
CA ASN A 293 19.07 26.72 -2.02
C ASN A 293 18.52 28.07 -2.47
N LEU A 294 18.33 28.33 -3.76
CA LEU A 294 17.70 29.57 -4.23
C LEU A 294 16.28 29.71 -3.65
N VAL A 295 15.47 28.66 -3.75
CA VAL A 295 14.05 28.69 -3.33
C VAL A 295 13.90 28.65 -1.81
N PHE A 296 14.71 27.84 -1.12
CA PHE A 296 14.52 27.53 0.30
C PHE A 296 15.50 28.24 1.23
N LYS A 297 16.27 29.23 0.75
CA LYS A 297 17.22 29.98 1.59
C LYS A 297 16.54 30.61 2.80
N SER A 298 15.35 31.18 2.61
CA SER A 298 14.54 31.79 3.67
C SER A 298 14.11 30.78 4.75
N ASN A 299 14.05 29.49 4.42
CA ASN A 299 13.69 28.41 5.35
C ASN A 299 14.90 27.62 5.86
N GLU A 300 16.13 28.01 5.55
CA GLU A 300 17.34 27.22 5.87
C GLU A 300 17.47 26.93 7.38
N VAL A 301 17.15 27.93 8.21
CA VAL A 301 17.23 27.79 9.67
C VAL A 301 16.16 26.83 10.19
N ASP A 302 14.91 27.04 9.79
CA ASP A 302 13.77 26.22 10.19
C ASP A 302 13.92 24.77 9.72
N LEU A 303 14.23 24.55 8.43
CA LEU A 303 14.45 23.22 7.87
C LEU A 303 15.64 22.50 8.53
N GLY A 304 16.74 23.21 8.76
CA GLY A 304 17.92 22.66 9.42
C GLY A 304 17.64 22.23 10.86
N ASN A 305 16.94 23.07 11.63
CA ASN A 305 16.56 22.77 13.01
C ASN A 305 15.55 21.64 13.09
N TRP A 306 14.53 21.65 12.22
CA TRP A 306 13.53 20.58 12.15
C TRP A 306 14.19 19.23 11.86
N PHE A 307 15.06 19.16 10.86
CA PHE A 307 15.71 17.91 10.49
C PHE A 307 16.71 17.44 11.56
N MET A 308 17.44 18.38 12.18
CA MET A 308 18.27 18.08 13.34
C MET A 308 17.46 17.43 14.46
N ASN A 309 16.30 18.00 14.81
CA ASN A 309 15.42 17.47 15.84
C ASN A 309 14.86 16.09 15.45
N PHE A 310 14.46 15.92 14.20
CA PHE A 310 13.99 14.64 13.67
C PHE A 310 15.05 13.53 13.80
N LEU A 311 16.30 13.82 13.42
CA LEU A 311 17.41 12.87 13.52
C LEU A 311 17.82 12.59 14.96
N SER A 312 17.78 13.61 15.82
CA SER A 312 18.16 13.49 17.24
C SER A 312 17.12 12.72 18.05
N GLY A 313 15.83 12.85 17.72
CA GLY A 313 14.73 12.14 18.35
C GLY A 313 14.56 10.69 17.89
N ASN A 314 15.26 10.23 16.85
CA ASN A 314 15.12 8.87 16.33
C ASN A 314 16.43 8.33 15.73
N SER A 315 17.18 7.57 16.54
CA SER A 315 18.45 6.93 16.13
C SER A 315 18.30 6.01 14.93
N ASN A 316 17.17 5.30 14.80
CA ASN A 316 16.91 4.42 13.65
C ASN A 316 16.71 5.21 12.36
N SER A 317 15.99 6.33 12.42
CA SER A 317 15.85 7.23 11.26
C SER A 317 17.19 7.85 10.88
N LYS A 318 18.03 8.24 11.85
CA LYS A 318 19.39 8.72 11.57
C LYS A 318 20.23 7.69 10.82
N LEU A 319 20.32 6.46 11.35
CA LEU A 319 21.05 5.37 10.70
C LEU A 319 20.51 5.08 9.30
N MET A 320 19.20 5.16 9.09
CA MET A 320 18.59 4.96 7.78
C MET A 320 18.97 6.05 6.79
N VAL A 321 18.97 7.32 7.21
CA VAL A 321 19.40 8.46 6.38
C VAL A 321 20.89 8.34 6.04
N GLU A 322 21.74 8.04 7.01
CA GLU A 322 23.18 7.84 6.79
C GLU A 322 23.45 6.67 5.82
N LYS A 323 22.68 5.59 5.92
CA LYS A 323 22.74 4.48 4.98
C LYS A 323 22.31 4.90 3.57
N LEU A 324 21.24 5.69 3.45
CA LEU A 324 20.75 6.19 2.16
C LEU A 324 21.76 7.12 1.48
N LEU A 325 22.40 8.01 2.25
CA LEU A 325 23.32 9.02 1.72
C LEU A 325 24.73 8.49 1.48
N TYR A 326 25.25 7.67 2.41
CA TYR A 326 26.67 7.35 2.50
C TYR A 326 26.96 5.85 2.56
N ASN A 327 25.96 4.98 2.52
CA ASN A 327 26.12 3.53 2.69
C ASN A 327 26.96 3.18 3.94
N ASN A 328 26.70 3.86 5.06
CA ASN A 328 27.38 3.72 6.35
C ASN A 328 28.88 4.13 6.36
N THR A 329 29.39 4.80 5.34
CA THR A 329 30.79 5.26 5.31
C THR A 329 31.04 6.55 6.10
N LYS A 330 29.97 7.31 6.39
CA LYS A 330 30.02 8.60 7.08
C LYS A 330 28.80 8.78 7.96
N THR A 331 28.96 9.55 9.03
CA THR A 331 27.87 9.97 9.91
C THR A 331 27.52 11.43 9.69
N ILE A 332 26.28 11.80 9.99
CA ILE A 332 25.83 13.19 9.99
C ILE A 332 26.14 13.77 11.37
N ASP A 333 26.90 14.86 11.37
CA ASP A 333 27.10 15.69 12.55
C ASP A 333 25.81 16.47 12.84
N ILE A 334 25.04 15.95 13.80
CA ILE A 334 23.76 16.52 14.27
C ILE A 334 23.95 17.72 15.21
N THR A 335 25.18 18.11 15.54
CA THR A 335 25.44 19.33 16.32
C THR A 335 25.44 20.58 15.44
N GLN A 336 25.63 20.41 14.13
CA GLN A 336 25.71 21.49 13.15
C GLN A 336 24.46 21.56 12.27
N ARG A 337 23.69 22.64 12.43
CA ARG A 337 22.46 22.91 11.64
C ARG A 337 22.69 22.85 10.14
N ASN A 338 23.79 23.46 9.66
CA ASN A 338 24.10 23.49 8.23
C ASN A 338 24.33 22.09 7.67
N ASN A 339 24.92 21.18 8.45
CA ASN A 339 25.14 19.79 8.03
C ASN A 339 23.81 19.05 7.93
N CYS A 340 22.90 19.26 8.89
CA CYS A 340 21.56 18.69 8.86
C CYS A 340 20.75 19.22 7.67
N TYR A 341 20.76 20.52 7.43
CA TYR A 341 20.10 21.13 6.28
C TYR A 341 20.63 20.56 4.96
N ASN A 342 21.95 20.50 4.78
CA ASN A 342 22.56 19.89 3.59
C ASN A 342 22.21 18.40 3.44
N ALA A 343 22.18 17.65 4.54
CA ALA A 343 21.79 16.25 4.54
C ALA A 343 20.31 16.08 4.14
N LEU A 344 19.41 16.97 4.57
CA LEU A 344 18.01 16.98 4.15
C LEU A 344 17.88 17.13 2.63
N LEU A 345 18.59 18.10 2.03
CA LEU A 345 18.54 18.33 0.57
C LEU A 345 18.98 17.09 -0.20
N ASN A 346 20.10 16.51 0.21
CA ASN A 346 20.62 15.29 -0.41
C ASN A 346 19.66 14.10 -0.19
N THR A 347 18.99 14.05 0.96
CA THR A 347 18.02 12.99 1.28
C THR A 347 16.82 13.08 0.36
N ILE A 348 16.26 14.28 0.16
CA ILE A 348 15.14 14.51 -0.77
C ILE A 348 15.53 14.04 -2.17
N TYR A 349 16.69 14.47 -2.67
CA TYR A 349 17.17 14.05 -3.97
C TYR A 349 17.36 12.53 -4.10
N LYS A 350 18.02 11.91 -3.11
CA LYS A 350 18.26 10.46 -3.12
C LYS A 350 16.97 9.66 -3.00
N LEU A 351 16.00 10.11 -2.22
CA LEU A 351 14.68 9.48 -2.14
C LEU A 351 13.98 9.51 -3.50
N ARG A 352 13.95 10.67 -4.18
CA ARG A 352 13.38 10.78 -5.54
C ARG A 352 14.06 9.82 -6.50
N ASN A 353 15.40 9.78 -6.52
CA ASN A 353 16.14 8.89 -7.40
C ASN A 353 15.88 7.41 -7.09
N SER A 354 15.79 7.05 -5.81
CA SER A 354 15.41 5.69 -5.40
C SER A 354 14.00 5.30 -5.81
N ILE A 355 13.08 6.25 -6.03
CA ILE A 355 11.73 5.95 -6.50
C ILE A 355 11.68 5.87 -8.04
N VAL A 356 12.34 6.79 -8.74
CA VAL A 356 12.24 6.93 -10.21
C VAL A 356 13.20 6.00 -10.96
N HIS A 357 14.42 5.81 -10.45
CA HIS A 357 15.43 5.01 -11.15
C HIS A 357 15.38 3.55 -10.69
N ASN A 358 15.30 2.66 -11.68
CA ASN A 358 15.30 1.21 -11.49
C ASN A 358 16.57 0.61 -12.13
N LYS A 359 17.74 1.14 -11.77
CA LYS A 359 19.00 0.45 -12.06
C LYS A 359 19.14 -0.68 -11.05
N GLU A 360 19.43 -1.89 -11.52
CA GLU A 360 19.49 -3.11 -10.71
C GLU A 360 20.53 -3.04 -9.57
N SER A 361 21.49 -2.13 -9.67
CA SER A 361 22.53 -1.85 -8.67
C SER A 361 22.14 -0.80 -7.61
N GLU A 362 20.98 -0.15 -7.73
CA GLU A 362 20.57 0.95 -6.85
C GLU A 362 19.43 0.55 -5.90
N VAL A 363 19.33 1.25 -4.76
CA VAL A 363 18.21 1.07 -3.84
C VAL A 363 16.94 1.60 -4.50
N HIS A 364 16.11 0.71 -5.04
CA HIS A 364 14.83 1.07 -5.64
C HIS A 364 13.66 0.88 -4.66
N PHE A 365 12.83 1.90 -4.48
CA PHE A 365 11.62 1.84 -3.68
C PHE A 365 10.40 1.61 -4.55
N THR A 366 9.65 0.56 -4.23
CA THR A 366 8.33 0.29 -4.79
C THR A 366 7.35 0.13 -3.64
N ILE A 367 6.07 0.31 -3.94
CA ILE A 367 4.96 0.07 -3.01
C ILE A 367 5.03 -1.31 -2.33
N HIS A 368 5.62 -2.31 -2.99
CA HIS A 368 5.70 -3.68 -2.50
C HIS A 368 6.93 -3.96 -1.62
N ASN A 369 7.99 -3.16 -1.73
CA ASN A 369 9.23 -3.36 -0.97
C ASN A 369 9.45 -2.33 0.14
N ILE A 370 8.81 -1.15 0.06
CA ILE A 370 8.99 -0.07 1.02
C ILE A 370 8.46 -0.44 2.41
N LEU A 371 7.50 -1.36 2.49
CA LEU A 371 6.96 -1.91 3.74
C LEU A 371 8.03 -2.56 4.63
N LEU A 372 9.12 -3.04 4.03
CA LEU A 372 10.25 -3.61 4.77
C LEU A 372 11.14 -2.53 5.39
N LYS A 373 10.90 -1.26 5.04
CA LYS A 373 11.70 -0.10 5.42
C LYS A 373 10.82 0.92 6.11
N LYS A 374 10.22 0.53 7.25
CA LYS A 374 9.30 1.37 8.04
C LYS A 374 9.86 2.76 8.35
N GLU A 375 11.16 2.87 8.63
CA GLU A 375 11.81 4.17 8.86
C GLU A 375 11.83 5.07 7.62
N ILE A 376 11.92 4.51 6.39
CA ILE A 376 11.79 5.31 5.16
C ILE A 376 10.36 5.79 5.00
N ILE A 377 9.36 4.97 5.28
CA ILE A 377 7.95 5.39 5.25
C ILE A 377 7.74 6.57 6.21
N LYS A 378 8.26 6.47 7.44
CA LYS A 378 8.20 7.54 8.43
C LYS A 378 8.90 8.81 7.94
N LEU A 379 10.14 8.68 7.45
CA LEU A 379 10.91 9.80 6.91
C LEU A 379 10.19 10.51 5.76
N VAL A 380 9.66 9.77 4.79
CA VAL A 380 8.96 10.32 3.63
C VAL A 380 7.70 11.08 4.08
N LYS A 381 6.90 10.50 4.99
CA LYS A 381 5.72 11.17 5.55
C LYS A 381 6.04 12.48 6.27
N GLU A 382 7.09 12.49 7.09
CA GLU A 382 7.53 13.69 7.82
C GLU A 382 8.07 14.77 6.88
N ILE A 383 8.88 14.39 5.87
CA ILE A 383 9.32 15.32 4.81
C ILE A 383 8.11 15.90 4.08
N MET A 384 7.17 15.06 3.66
CA MET A 384 5.98 15.52 2.93
C MET A 384 5.18 16.52 3.75
N LYS A 385 4.88 16.19 5.01
CA LYS A 385 4.16 17.10 5.92
C LYS A 385 4.87 18.44 6.10
N LYS A 386 6.20 18.44 6.23
CA LYS A 386 6.98 19.69 6.38
C LYS A 386 6.98 20.52 5.11
N PHE A 387 7.13 19.88 3.94
CA PHE A 387 7.21 20.58 2.66
C PHE A 387 5.84 21.00 2.11
N GLU A 388 4.78 20.23 2.33
CA GLU A 388 3.39 20.65 2.04
C GLU A 388 3.12 22.04 2.63
N LYS A 389 3.43 22.21 3.93
CA LYS A 389 3.26 23.49 4.63
C LYS A 389 4.11 24.61 4.00
N ILE A 390 5.42 24.39 3.86
CA ILE A 390 6.33 25.42 3.35
C ILE A 390 5.94 25.84 1.94
N LEU A 391 5.67 24.89 1.04
CA LEU A 391 5.37 25.19 -0.36
C LEU A 391 4.11 26.05 -0.47
N PHE A 392 3.06 25.72 0.28
CA PHE A 392 1.81 26.49 0.25
C PHE A 392 1.95 27.86 0.89
N GLU A 393 2.69 27.99 1.99
CA GLU A 393 3.00 29.30 2.59
C GLU A 393 3.76 30.20 1.62
N LYS A 394 4.72 29.67 0.85
CA LYS A 394 5.46 30.44 -0.16
C LYS A 394 4.55 30.94 -1.29
N MET A 395 3.62 30.10 -1.77
CA MET A 395 2.66 30.48 -2.81
C MET A 395 1.70 31.55 -2.31
N ILE A 396 1.10 31.36 -1.12
CA ILE A 396 0.14 32.31 -0.55
C ILE A 396 0.81 33.64 -0.20
N GLY A 397 2.03 33.57 0.34
CA GLY A 397 2.83 34.74 0.69
C GLY A 397 3.42 35.48 -0.53
N PHE A 398 3.25 34.98 -1.76
CA PHE A 398 3.83 35.55 -2.97
C PHE A 398 5.32 35.84 -2.78
N GLU A 399 6.07 34.85 -2.30
CA GLU A 399 7.48 35.07 -2.01
C GLU A 399 8.19 35.55 -3.28
N ALA A 400 8.97 36.62 -3.14
CA ALA A 400 9.59 37.32 -4.26
C ALA A 400 10.46 36.39 -5.12
N VAL A 401 11.01 35.34 -4.52
CA VAL A 401 11.86 34.37 -5.23
C VAL A 401 11.08 33.49 -6.23
N ILE A 402 9.75 33.33 -6.11
CA ILE A 402 8.95 32.48 -7.02
C ILE A 402 7.81 33.24 -7.72
N SER A 403 7.63 34.52 -7.42
CA SER A 403 6.51 35.33 -7.91
C SER A 403 6.99 36.34 -8.94
N TYR A 404 6.35 36.36 -10.11
CA TYR A 404 6.62 37.35 -11.13
C TYR A 404 6.12 38.71 -10.66
N ARG A 405 6.97 39.76 -10.77
CA ARG A 405 6.57 41.13 -10.42
C ARG A 405 5.66 41.77 -11.47
N ARG A 406 5.79 41.35 -12.73
CA ARG A 406 4.97 41.83 -13.86
C ARG A 406 4.19 40.67 -14.46
N LYS A 407 2.92 40.90 -14.78
CA LYS A 407 2.03 39.93 -15.44
C LYS A 407 2.49 39.58 -16.85
N THR A 408 3.18 40.50 -17.51
CA THR A 408 3.71 40.35 -18.86
C THR A 408 5.21 40.60 -18.85
N LEU A 409 5.94 39.81 -19.64
CA LEU A 409 7.32 40.12 -20.00
C LEU A 409 7.29 41.22 -21.05
N GLU A 410 7.65 42.44 -20.65
CA GLU A 410 7.87 43.54 -21.59
C GLU A 410 9.21 43.29 -22.30
N LEU A 411 9.12 42.71 -23.49
CA LEU A 411 10.27 42.51 -24.37
C LEU A 411 10.61 43.77 -25.21
N TYR A 412 9.89 44.88 -24.99
CA TYR A 412 10.00 46.16 -25.68
C TYR A 412 9.84 47.35 -24.73
#